data_AF-A0A0N0JNW3-F1
#
_entry.id   AF-A0A0N0JNW3-F1
#
_cell.length_a   1.000
_cell.length_b   1.000
_cell.length_c   1.000
_cell.angle_alpha   90.00
_cell.angle_beta   90.00
_cell.angle_gamma   90.00
#
_symmetry.space_group_name_H-M   'P 1'
#
loop_
_entity.id
_entity.type
_entity.pdbx_description
1 polymer ?
#
loop_
_entity_poly.entity_id
_entity_poly.type
_entity_poly.pdbx_seq_one_letter_code
_entity_poly.pdbx_strand_id
1 'polypeptide(L)'
;MAVMVHFATEYAGQGQTAIVTVDDKEITVQAFEAETTALDAIMPLLRAGKLAEALPLLESLNKSAPNNADVLYNLGVAYSELGQHDEAIIRLKKCVQIDPTYAHAWVGIGNAYYRLRKKEQALDAFEKAVKANPKDGYTRRNLGGMLLGSGRSQEAVEHLRQALALMPDDAQSIFGLASALEAVGTEEALEEADGLHRRVIEEHPTAPFVEQSEKARTAYSQRLLKAKSIGGFRPDVMMYISDALKTFKRLGPQGTRSLTLEIAMLGRNGLDVNDSTAKYKLKAVPGQFSGLQLLSIMYAAFQTIDPSADIGANFKAEYDAALKMQGK
;
A
#
# COMPACT_ATOMS: atom_id res chain seq x y z
N MET A 1 27.97 14.76 37.48
CA MET A 1 27.87 13.31 37.81
C MET A 1 27.73 13.05 39.30
N ALA A 2 28.62 13.52 40.17
CA ALA A 2 28.59 13.19 41.61
C ALA A 2 27.24 13.47 42.30
N VAL A 3 26.60 14.61 42.00
CA VAL A 3 25.29 15.00 42.55
C VAL A 3 24.16 14.08 42.08
N MET A 4 24.11 13.76 40.78
CA MET A 4 23.10 12.85 40.23
C MET A 4 23.22 11.44 40.82
N VAL A 5 24.44 10.93 40.95
CA VAL A 5 24.71 9.61 41.54
C VAL A 5 24.36 9.60 43.03
N HIS A 6 24.65 10.68 43.76
CA HIS A 6 24.33 10.80 45.19
C HIS A 6 22.83 10.66 45.45
N PHE A 7 22.00 11.50 44.81
CA PHE A 7 20.55 11.45 44.99
C PHE A 7 19.94 10.16 44.45
N ALA A 8 20.38 9.67 43.29
CA ALA A 8 19.90 8.38 42.78
C ALA A 8 20.16 7.23 43.78
N THR A 9 21.31 7.24 44.45
CA THR A 9 21.67 6.23 45.46
C THR A 9 20.88 6.40 46.76
N GLU A 10 20.66 7.64 47.19
CA GLU A 10 19.88 7.96 48.39
C GLU A 10 18.44 7.47 48.28
N TYR A 11 17.78 7.76 47.17
CA TYR A 11 16.39 7.33 46.93
C TYR A 11 16.31 5.82 46.69
N ALA A 12 17.30 5.22 46.04
CA ALA A 12 17.39 3.75 45.94
C ALA A 12 17.45 3.08 47.33
N GLY A 13 18.18 3.68 48.28
CA GLY A 13 18.22 3.24 49.68
C GLY A 13 16.87 3.32 50.41
N GLN A 14 15.93 4.11 49.89
CA GLN A 14 14.56 4.24 50.40
C GLN A 14 13.56 3.36 49.63
N GLY A 15 14.06 2.49 48.73
CA GLY A 15 13.20 1.68 47.86
C GLY A 15 12.47 2.51 46.81
N GLN A 16 13.08 3.59 46.32
CA GLN A 16 12.52 4.44 45.28
C GLN A 16 13.48 4.59 44.11
N THR A 17 12.94 4.73 42.91
CA THR A 17 13.72 5.09 41.72
C THR A 17 13.66 6.61 41.55
N ALA A 18 14.79 7.30 41.32
CA ALA A 18 14.81 8.75 41.15
C ALA A 18 15.42 9.19 39.81
N ILE A 19 14.78 10.18 39.17
CA ILE A 19 15.35 10.94 38.05
C ILE A 19 15.83 12.28 38.62
N VAL A 20 17.10 12.59 38.40
CA VAL A 20 17.75 13.80 38.94
C VAL A 20 18.12 14.72 37.79
N THR A 21 17.41 15.83 37.64
CA THR A 21 17.75 16.87 36.66
C THR A 21 18.56 17.95 37.36
N VAL A 22 19.69 18.35 36.75
CA VAL A 22 20.57 19.40 37.28
C VAL A 22 20.72 20.46 36.22
N ASP A 23 20.20 21.65 36.52
CA ASP A 23 20.35 22.87 35.73
C ASP A 23 21.17 23.90 36.51
N ASP A 24 21.57 25.01 35.86
CA ASP A 24 22.47 26.02 36.45
C ASP A 24 21.93 26.71 37.73
N LYS A 25 20.63 26.56 38.02
CA LYS A 25 19.93 27.24 39.13
C LYS A 25 19.24 26.32 40.11
N GLU A 26 18.94 25.08 39.73
CA GLU A 26 18.14 24.16 40.55
C GLU A 26 18.48 22.70 40.28
N ILE A 27 18.29 21.88 41.31
CA ILE A 27 18.33 20.42 41.23
C ILE A 27 16.91 19.93 41.47
N THR A 28 16.34 19.28 40.47
CA THR A 28 14.99 18.71 40.55
C THR A 28 15.10 17.20 40.68
N VAL A 29 14.53 16.63 41.74
CA VAL A 29 14.49 15.19 41.98
C VAL A 29 13.04 14.71 41.88
N GLN A 30 12.79 13.77 40.98
CA GLN A 30 11.51 13.09 40.85
C GLN A 30 11.67 11.64 41.27
N ALA A 31 10.93 11.21 42.30
CA ALA A 31 10.99 9.86 42.86
C ALA A 31 9.75 9.04 42.51
N PHE A 32 9.96 7.74 42.28
CA PHE A 32 8.96 6.76 41.84
C PHE A 32 9.03 5.50 42.69
N GLU A 33 7.96 4.70 42.68
CA GLU A 33 7.90 3.41 43.39
C GLU A 33 8.95 2.41 42.88
N ALA A 34 9.44 1.55 43.77
CA ALA A 34 10.60 0.66 43.57
C ALA A 34 10.53 -0.25 42.33
N GLU A 35 9.31 -0.66 41.94
CA GLU A 35 9.09 -1.62 40.84
C GLU A 35 9.15 -0.97 39.46
N THR A 36 9.22 0.36 39.39
CA THR A 36 9.21 1.14 38.14
C THR A 36 10.63 1.55 37.79
N THR A 37 11.12 1.19 36.60
CA THR A 37 12.40 1.75 36.13
C THR A 37 12.22 3.24 35.86
N ALA A 38 13.31 3.99 35.89
CA ALA A 38 13.23 5.43 35.62
C ALA A 38 12.71 5.73 34.20
N LEU A 39 12.91 4.81 33.25
CA LEU A 39 12.33 4.91 31.91
C LEU A 39 10.82 4.62 31.93
N ASP A 40 10.35 3.61 32.67
CA ASP A 40 8.93 3.29 32.81
C ASP A 40 8.13 4.48 33.36
N ALA A 41 8.74 5.26 34.26
CA ALA A 41 8.15 6.48 34.79
C ALA A 41 7.94 7.59 33.73
N ILE A 42 8.76 7.61 32.66
CA ILE A 42 8.67 8.60 31.57
C ILE A 42 7.72 8.13 30.46
N MET A 43 7.53 6.81 30.30
CA MET A 43 6.71 6.23 29.22
C MET A 43 5.28 6.81 29.11
N PRO A 44 4.55 7.13 30.20
CA PRO A 44 3.24 7.78 30.11
C PRO A 44 3.30 9.16 29.41
N LEU A 45 4.35 9.95 29.66
CA LEU A 45 4.55 11.25 29.03
C LEU A 45 4.81 11.09 27.53
N LEU A 46 5.64 10.13 27.15
CA LEU A 46 5.92 9.82 25.74
C LEU A 46 4.66 9.36 25.01
N ARG A 47 3.90 8.43 25.60
CA ARG A 47 2.63 7.95 25.04
C ARG A 47 1.57 9.06 24.92
N ALA A 48 1.60 10.05 25.80
CA ALA A 48 0.73 11.22 25.76
C ALA A 48 1.25 12.34 24.81
N GLY A 49 2.40 12.16 24.16
CA GLY A 49 3.01 13.18 23.30
C GLY A 49 3.53 14.41 24.05
N LYS A 50 3.69 14.33 25.38
CA LYS A 50 4.20 15.42 26.24
C LYS A 50 5.73 15.51 26.14
N LEU A 51 6.23 15.73 24.93
CA LEU A 51 7.67 15.70 24.63
C LEU A 51 8.47 16.75 25.39
N ALA A 52 7.88 17.93 25.64
CA ALA A 52 8.53 18.99 26.40
C ALA A 52 8.84 18.59 27.86
N GLU A 53 8.00 17.73 28.46
CA GLU A 53 8.19 17.21 29.82
C GLU A 53 9.10 15.97 29.81
N ALA A 54 8.95 15.09 28.80
CA ALA A 54 9.70 13.84 28.71
C ALA A 54 11.17 14.01 28.33
N LEU A 55 11.48 14.96 27.43
CA LEU A 55 12.83 15.09 26.85
C LEU A 55 13.91 15.42 27.89
N PRO A 56 13.73 16.39 28.82
CA PRO A 56 14.74 16.67 29.85
C PRO A 56 15.00 15.47 30.76
N LEU A 57 13.96 14.69 31.07
CA LEU A 57 14.07 13.49 31.89
C LEU A 57 14.85 12.38 31.16
N LEU A 58 14.56 12.17 29.88
CA LEU A 58 15.32 11.24 29.04
C LEU A 58 16.79 11.65 28.88
N GLU A 59 17.06 12.95 28.72
CA GLU A 59 18.43 13.47 28.65
C GLU A 59 19.18 13.26 29.97
N SER A 60 18.52 13.46 31.11
CA SER A 60 19.09 13.15 32.42
C SER A 60 19.41 11.65 32.55
N LEU A 61 18.49 10.77 32.14
CA LEU A 61 18.74 9.33 32.14
C LEU A 61 19.90 8.93 31.24
N ASN A 62 20.02 9.53 30.07
CA ASN A 62 21.15 9.27 29.20
C ASN A 62 22.47 9.84 29.76
N LYS A 63 22.44 10.92 30.55
CA LYS A 63 23.65 11.43 31.23
C LYS A 63 24.12 10.48 32.34
N SER A 64 23.20 9.85 33.07
CA SER A 64 23.53 8.91 34.15
C SER A 64 23.86 7.50 33.64
N ALA A 65 23.21 7.05 32.56
CA ALA A 65 23.41 5.75 31.93
C ALA A 65 23.54 5.89 30.39
N PRO A 66 24.69 6.36 29.88
CA PRO A 66 24.84 6.75 28.48
C PRO A 66 24.81 5.61 27.46
N ASN A 67 24.84 4.36 27.90
CA ASN A 67 24.84 3.17 27.04
C ASN A 67 23.59 2.31 27.23
N ASN A 68 22.46 2.92 27.62
CA ASN A 68 21.16 2.25 27.65
C ASN A 68 20.47 2.39 26.28
N ALA A 69 20.28 1.28 25.58
CA ALA A 69 19.71 1.25 24.23
C ALA A 69 18.26 1.75 24.19
N ASP A 70 17.43 1.42 25.19
CA ASP A 70 16.03 1.85 25.26
C ASP A 70 15.91 3.37 25.51
N VAL A 71 16.75 3.93 26.37
CA VAL A 71 16.79 5.39 26.60
C VAL A 71 17.23 6.12 25.33
N LEU A 72 18.27 5.62 24.65
CA LEU A 72 18.75 6.19 23.38
C LEU A 72 17.71 6.08 22.26
N TYR A 73 16.97 4.97 22.19
CA TYR A 73 15.86 4.81 21.26
C TYR A 73 14.76 5.84 21.52
N ASN A 74 14.29 5.96 22.77
CA ASN A 74 13.23 6.90 23.14
C ASN A 74 13.66 8.37 22.94
N LEU A 75 14.91 8.72 23.24
CA LEU A 75 15.48 10.04 22.88
C LEU A 75 15.44 10.27 21.37
N GLY A 76 15.87 9.28 20.60
CA GLY A 76 15.87 9.35 19.14
C GLY A 76 14.47 9.58 18.55
N VAL A 77 13.47 8.86 19.06
CA VAL A 77 12.07 9.04 18.69
C VAL A 77 11.58 10.45 19.07
N ALA A 78 11.81 10.88 20.31
CA ALA A 78 11.39 12.21 20.78
C ALA A 78 11.98 13.34 19.92
N TYR A 79 13.28 13.31 19.62
CA TYR A 79 13.92 14.28 18.72
C TYR A 79 13.32 14.24 17.32
N SER A 80 12.99 13.05 16.80
CA SER A 80 12.39 12.91 15.47
C SER A 80 10.98 13.52 15.42
N GLU A 81 10.18 13.34 16.47
CA GLU A 81 8.85 13.95 16.59
C GLU A 81 8.91 15.48 16.69
N LEU A 82 9.96 16.02 17.32
CA LEU A 82 10.26 17.47 17.36
C LEU A 82 10.85 18.01 16.04
N GLY A 83 11.03 17.18 15.01
CA GLY A 83 11.63 17.58 13.73
C GLY A 83 13.15 17.71 13.75
N GLN A 84 13.80 17.38 14.87
CA GLN A 84 15.25 17.41 15.05
C GLN A 84 15.88 16.10 14.53
N HIS A 85 15.79 15.90 13.22
CA HIS A 85 16.15 14.63 12.58
C HIS A 85 17.63 14.27 12.68
N ASP A 86 18.55 15.24 12.68
CA ASP A 86 19.98 14.95 12.84
C ASP A 86 20.31 14.45 14.25
N GLU A 87 19.73 15.05 15.31
CA GLU A 87 19.87 14.58 16.69
C GLU A 87 19.24 13.18 16.87
N ALA A 88 18.07 12.96 16.29
CA ALA A 88 17.45 11.63 16.27
C ALA A 88 18.40 10.57 15.68
N ILE A 89 19.02 10.86 14.53
CA ILE A 89 19.97 9.93 13.89
C ILE A 89 21.17 9.66 14.80
N ILE A 90 21.71 10.67 15.49
CA ILE A 90 22.84 10.50 16.42
C ILE A 90 22.47 9.52 17.55
N ARG A 91 21.32 9.72 18.21
CA ARG A 91 20.89 8.84 19.33
C ARG A 91 20.56 7.44 18.86
N LEU A 92 19.82 7.31 17.76
CA LEU A 92 19.43 6.02 17.22
C LEU A 92 20.63 5.23 16.68
N LYS A 93 21.62 5.89 16.07
CA LYS A 93 22.88 5.23 15.67
C LYS A 93 23.64 4.69 16.87
N LYS A 94 23.66 5.41 17.99
CA LYS A 94 24.28 4.92 19.22
C LYS A 94 23.49 3.72 19.80
N CYS A 95 22.15 3.76 19.73
CA CYS A 95 21.30 2.64 20.10
C CYS A 95 21.66 1.36 19.32
N VAL A 96 21.72 1.43 17.98
CA VAL A 96 22.04 0.26 17.14
C VAL A 96 23.52 -0.16 17.18
N GLN A 97 24.42 0.70 17.66
CA GLN A 97 25.80 0.30 17.99
C GLN A 97 25.87 -0.56 19.25
N ILE A 98 24.97 -0.32 20.21
CA ILE A 98 24.88 -1.09 21.45
C ILE A 98 24.11 -2.38 21.20
N ASP A 99 22.98 -2.29 20.50
CA ASP A 99 22.16 -3.44 20.10
C ASP A 99 21.83 -3.37 18.60
N PRO A 100 22.61 -4.05 17.74
CA PRO A 100 22.35 -4.11 16.30
C PRO A 100 21.02 -4.77 15.93
N THR A 101 20.40 -5.52 16.84
CA THR A 101 19.12 -6.22 16.63
C THR A 101 17.91 -5.36 16.98
N TYR A 102 18.11 -4.13 17.47
CA TYR A 102 17.06 -3.17 17.80
C TYR A 102 16.38 -2.62 16.53
N ALA A 103 15.51 -3.43 15.92
CA ALA A 103 14.91 -3.16 14.61
C ALA A 103 14.19 -1.80 14.55
N HIS A 104 13.46 -1.42 15.60
CA HIS A 104 12.77 -0.13 15.66
C HIS A 104 13.70 1.07 15.60
N ALA A 105 14.93 0.95 16.12
CA ALA A 105 15.92 2.02 16.02
C ALA A 105 16.42 2.19 14.57
N TRP A 106 16.63 1.08 13.84
CA TRP A 106 16.91 1.12 12.40
C TRP A 106 15.76 1.76 11.59
N VAL A 107 14.51 1.43 11.91
CA VAL A 107 13.32 2.09 11.32
C VAL A 107 13.35 3.59 11.58
N GLY A 108 13.62 4.00 12.82
CA GLY A 108 13.73 5.42 13.19
C GLY A 108 14.83 6.15 12.39
N ILE A 109 15.99 5.52 12.21
CA ILE A 109 17.09 6.06 11.37
C ILE A 109 16.62 6.23 9.93
N GLY A 110 15.96 5.20 9.37
CA GLY A 110 15.42 5.24 8.01
C GLY A 110 14.43 6.38 7.81
N ASN A 111 13.47 6.52 8.73
CA ASN A 111 12.48 7.59 8.72
C ASN A 111 13.12 8.99 8.81
N ALA A 112 14.09 9.17 9.70
CA ALA A 112 14.78 10.45 9.86
C ALA A 112 15.56 10.83 8.59
N TYR A 113 16.30 9.90 7.99
CA TYR A 113 16.97 10.15 6.71
C TYR A 113 16.00 10.43 5.57
N TYR A 114 14.87 9.72 5.52
CA TYR A 114 13.84 9.96 4.51
C TYR A 114 13.26 11.37 4.60
N ARG A 115 12.98 11.86 5.82
CA ARG A 115 12.54 13.24 6.07
C ARG A 115 13.60 14.28 5.66
N LEU A 116 14.87 13.95 5.85
CA LEU A 116 16.01 14.75 5.38
C LEU A 116 16.30 14.60 3.87
N ARG A 117 15.45 13.89 3.12
CA ARG A 117 15.62 13.61 1.67
C ARG A 117 16.91 12.85 1.32
N LYS A 118 17.51 12.18 2.29
CA LYS A 118 18.71 11.33 2.15
C LYS A 118 18.30 9.90 1.83
N LYS A 119 17.86 9.67 0.58
CA LYS A 119 17.16 8.43 0.17
C LYS A 119 18.01 7.17 0.33
N GLU A 120 19.29 7.23 -0.06
CA GLU A 120 20.20 6.09 -0.04
C GLU A 120 20.50 5.64 1.40
N GLN A 121 20.74 6.59 2.31
CA GLN A 121 20.95 6.28 3.73
C GLN A 121 19.67 5.76 4.40
N ALA A 122 18.51 6.28 4.00
CA ALA A 122 17.24 5.76 4.47
C ALA A 122 17.05 4.30 4.03
N LEU A 123 17.36 3.99 2.78
CA LEU A 123 17.26 2.65 2.21
C LEU A 123 18.16 1.65 2.95
N ASP A 124 19.45 1.98 3.17
CA ASP A 124 20.38 1.17 3.96
C ASP A 124 19.85 0.89 5.39
N ALA A 125 19.27 1.90 6.03
CA ALA A 125 18.70 1.74 7.37
C ALA A 125 17.47 0.81 7.38
N PHE A 126 16.57 0.92 6.39
CA PHE A 126 15.43 0.00 6.27
C PHE A 126 15.85 -1.42 5.92
N GLU A 127 16.86 -1.61 5.06
CA GLU A 127 17.43 -2.94 4.78
C GLU A 127 17.99 -3.58 6.06
N LYS A 128 18.66 -2.80 6.92
CA LYS A 128 19.12 -3.25 8.24
C LYS A 128 17.98 -3.55 9.21
N ALA A 129 16.92 -2.73 9.20
CA ALA A 129 15.73 -2.97 10.01
C ALA A 129 15.05 -4.30 9.66
N VAL A 130 14.91 -4.61 8.36
CA VAL A 130 14.37 -5.90 7.88
C VAL A 130 15.26 -7.07 8.27
N LYS A 131 16.59 -6.90 8.24
CA LYS A 131 17.54 -7.94 8.69
C LYS A 131 17.41 -8.18 10.20
N ALA A 132 17.25 -7.13 10.98
CA ALA A 132 17.11 -7.20 12.44
C ALA A 132 15.76 -7.83 12.87
N ASN A 133 14.66 -7.49 12.19
CA ASN A 133 13.37 -8.14 12.39
C ASN A 133 12.70 -8.52 11.05
N PRO A 134 12.94 -9.75 10.56
CA PRO A 134 12.35 -10.24 9.32
C PRO A 134 10.82 -10.39 9.34
N LYS A 135 10.18 -10.33 10.50
CA LYS A 135 8.72 -10.53 10.65
C LYS A 135 7.94 -9.22 10.77
N ASP A 136 8.61 -8.08 10.65
CA ASP A 136 7.94 -6.78 10.62
C ASP A 136 7.42 -6.46 9.20
N GLY A 137 6.12 -6.72 8.98
CA GLY A 137 5.45 -6.45 7.72
C GLY A 137 5.46 -4.97 7.33
N TYR A 138 5.31 -4.05 8.29
CA TYR A 138 5.30 -2.61 8.02
C TYR A 138 6.65 -2.12 7.52
N THR A 139 7.73 -2.60 8.13
CA THR A 139 9.09 -2.27 7.70
C THR A 139 9.39 -2.81 6.30
N ARG A 140 8.96 -4.05 5.99
CA ARG A 140 9.08 -4.61 4.63
C ARG A 140 8.31 -3.80 3.60
N ARG A 141 7.08 -3.39 3.91
CA ARG A 141 6.26 -2.54 3.05
C ARG A 141 6.94 -1.20 2.77
N ASN A 142 7.47 -0.54 3.80
CA ASN A 142 8.16 0.74 3.66
C ASN A 142 9.42 0.59 2.79
N LEU A 143 10.21 -0.47 3.01
CA LEU A 143 11.37 -0.78 2.18
C LEU A 143 10.96 -1.02 0.72
N GLY A 144 9.93 -1.83 0.49
CA GLY A 144 9.41 -2.10 -0.85
C GLY A 144 8.96 -0.83 -1.59
N GLY A 145 8.22 0.07 -0.92
CA GLY A 145 7.84 1.36 -1.48
C GLY A 145 9.04 2.24 -1.85
N MET A 146 10.10 2.24 -1.02
CA MET A 146 11.32 2.99 -1.32
C MET A 146 12.14 2.39 -2.46
N LEU A 147 12.22 1.07 -2.55
CA LEU A 147 12.87 0.36 -3.66
C LEU A 147 12.15 0.69 -4.97
N LEU A 148 10.82 0.65 -4.98
CA LEU A 148 10.01 1.04 -6.14
C LEU A 148 10.29 2.48 -6.57
N GLY A 149 10.28 3.43 -5.62
CA GLY A 149 10.62 4.84 -5.88
C GLY A 149 12.07 5.08 -6.33
N SER A 150 12.94 4.07 -6.21
CA SER A 150 14.33 4.08 -6.67
C SER A 150 14.54 3.27 -7.95
N GLY A 151 13.46 2.79 -8.59
CA GLY A 151 13.50 1.98 -9.82
C GLY A 151 13.95 0.52 -9.61
N ARG A 152 14.11 0.06 -8.36
CA ARG A 152 14.47 -1.33 -8.01
C ARG A 152 13.20 -2.19 -7.91
N SER A 153 12.42 -2.25 -8.99
CA SER A 153 11.06 -2.84 -9.00
C SER A 153 11.05 -4.32 -8.63
N GLN A 154 12.03 -5.12 -9.09
CA GLN A 154 12.09 -6.54 -8.80
C GLN A 154 12.28 -6.82 -7.30
N GLU A 155 13.18 -6.07 -6.65
CA GLU A 155 13.44 -6.18 -5.21
C GLU A 155 12.24 -5.64 -4.41
N ALA A 156 11.56 -4.61 -4.91
CA ALA A 156 10.32 -4.12 -4.32
C ALA A 156 9.25 -5.23 -4.28
N VAL A 157 9.06 -5.98 -5.37
CA VAL A 157 8.11 -7.10 -5.43
C VAL A 157 8.43 -8.15 -4.35
N GLU A 158 9.70 -8.51 -4.15
CA GLU A 158 10.09 -9.49 -3.11
C GLU A 158 9.69 -9.03 -1.70
N HIS A 159 10.03 -7.79 -1.34
CA HIS A 159 9.70 -7.24 -0.03
C HIS A 159 8.20 -7.02 0.16
N LEU A 160 7.48 -6.57 -0.87
CA LEU A 160 6.04 -6.33 -0.80
C LEU A 160 5.24 -7.63 -0.75
N ARG A 161 5.67 -8.70 -1.44
CA ARG A 161 5.08 -10.04 -1.28
C ARG A 161 5.23 -10.56 0.15
N GLN A 162 6.41 -10.38 0.74
CA GLN A 162 6.63 -10.78 2.13
C GLN A 162 5.86 -9.91 3.12
N ALA A 163 5.72 -8.61 2.86
CA ALA A 163 4.87 -7.72 3.64
C ALA A 163 3.41 -8.18 3.59
N LEU A 164 2.89 -8.49 2.40
CA LEU A 164 1.54 -8.99 2.20
C LEU A 164 1.33 -10.38 2.85
N ALA A 165 2.34 -11.26 2.83
CA ALA A 165 2.27 -12.54 3.53
C ALA A 165 2.16 -12.38 5.06
N LEU A 166 2.77 -11.33 5.63
CA LEU A 166 2.69 -11.00 7.05
C LEU A 166 1.43 -10.20 7.40
N MET A 167 0.90 -9.43 6.45
CA MET A 167 -0.26 -8.55 6.60
C MET A 167 -1.21 -8.72 5.40
N PRO A 168 -1.99 -9.82 5.33
CA PRO A 168 -2.78 -10.18 4.13
C PRO A 168 -3.83 -9.16 3.70
N ASP A 169 -4.34 -8.39 4.67
CA ASP A 169 -5.42 -7.40 4.50
C ASP A 169 -4.88 -5.95 4.53
N ASP A 170 -3.56 -5.75 4.46
CA ASP A 170 -2.99 -4.41 4.40
C ASP A 170 -3.09 -3.83 2.99
N ALA A 171 -4.10 -2.98 2.79
CA ALA A 171 -4.38 -2.33 1.51
C ALA A 171 -3.16 -1.63 0.89
N GLN A 172 -2.27 -1.03 1.71
CA GLN A 172 -1.05 -0.38 1.21
C GLN A 172 -0.04 -1.39 0.66
N SER A 173 0.09 -2.57 1.27
CA SER A 173 0.94 -3.65 0.76
C SER A 173 0.37 -4.25 -0.53
N ILE A 174 -0.95 -4.45 -0.61
CA ILE A 174 -1.64 -4.94 -1.81
C ILE A 174 -1.40 -3.96 -2.98
N PHE A 175 -1.69 -2.68 -2.77
CA PHE A 175 -1.50 -1.64 -3.78
C PHE A 175 -0.02 -1.47 -4.15
N GLY A 176 0.87 -1.43 -3.16
CA GLY A 176 2.31 -1.32 -3.40
C GLY A 176 2.85 -2.47 -4.25
N LEU A 177 2.42 -3.71 -3.96
CA LEU A 177 2.81 -4.89 -4.76
C LEU A 177 2.28 -4.78 -6.19
N ALA A 178 1.02 -4.37 -6.38
CA ALA A 178 0.44 -4.17 -7.70
C ALA A 178 1.27 -3.16 -8.51
N SER A 179 1.58 -1.99 -7.95
CA SER A 179 2.41 -0.97 -8.61
C SER A 179 3.83 -1.44 -8.90
N ALA A 180 4.43 -2.27 -8.02
CA ALA A 180 5.74 -2.83 -8.26
C ALA A 180 5.74 -3.82 -9.44
N LEU A 181 4.69 -4.64 -9.55
CA LEU A 181 4.48 -5.57 -10.66
C LEU A 181 4.19 -4.84 -11.98
N GLU A 182 3.42 -3.75 -11.95
CA GLU A 182 3.25 -2.87 -13.13
C GLU A 182 4.59 -2.32 -13.63
N ALA A 183 5.48 -1.93 -12.70
CA ALA A 183 6.81 -1.44 -13.02
C ALA A 183 7.74 -2.55 -13.55
N VAL A 184 7.50 -3.82 -13.22
CA VAL A 184 8.17 -4.98 -13.84
C VAL A 184 7.68 -5.18 -15.28
N GLY A 185 6.37 -5.10 -15.51
CA GLY A 185 5.77 -4.93 -16.84
C GLY A 185 5.74 -6.17 -17.75
N THR A 186 6.09 -7.36 -17.25
CA THR A 186 5.85 -8.63 -17.97
C THR A 186 4.35 -8.95 -18.02
N GLU A 187 3.92 -9.83 -18.93
CA GLU A 187 2.50 -10.18 -19.06
C GLU A 187 1.98 -10.81 -17.76
N GLU A 188 2.74 -11.72 -17.16
CA GLU A 188 2.40 -12.39 -15.91
C GLU A 188 2.33 -11.40 -14.73
N ALA A 189 3.27 -10.46 -14.65
CA ALA A 189 3.28 -9.45 -13.60
C ALA A 189 2.09 -8.50 -13.72
N LEU A 190 1.72 -8.10 -14.94
CA LEU A 190 0.57 -7.24 -15.18
C LEU A 190 -0.77 -7.94 -14.90
N GLU A 191 -0.86 -9.24 -15.18
CA GLU A 191 -2.04 -10.04 -14.81
C GLU A 191 -2.19 -10.15 -13.29
N GLU A 192 -1.10 -10.43 -12.58
CA GLU A 192 -1.09 -10.44 -11.10
C GLU A 192 -1.43 -9.05 -10.53
N ALA A 193 -0.91 -7.98 -11.12
CA ALA A 193 -1.21 -6.60 -10.73
C ALA A 193 -2.70 -6.26 -10.89
N ASP A 194 -3.36 -6.66 -11.99
CA ASP A 194 -4.81 -6.47 -12.16
C ASP A 194 -5.61 -7.18 -11.06
N GLY A 195 -5.21 -8.40 -10.70
CA GLY A 195 -5.81 -9.16 -9.61
C GLY A 195 -5.67 -8.44 -8.26
N LEU A 196 -4.50 -7.88 -7.96
CA LEU A 196 -4.28 -7.11 -6.73
C LEU A 196 -5.04 -5.78 -6.72
N HIS A 197 -5.11 -5.07 -7.84
CA HIS A 197 -5.94 -3.87 -7.96
C HIS A 197 -7.42 -4.16 -7.77
N ARG A 198 -7.90 -5.31 -8.28
CA ARG A 198 -9.27 -5.78 -8.02
C ARG A 198 -9.52 -6.01 -6.53
N ARG A 199 -8.59 -6.70 -5.85
CA ARG A 199 -8.66 -6.89 -4.39
C ARG A 199 -8.71 -5.56 -3.64
N VAL A 200 -7.92 -4.56 -4.03
CA VAL A 200 -8.01 -3.20 -3.43
C VAL A 200 -9.41 -2.63 -3.54
N ILE A 201 -10.02 -2.69 -4.73
CA ILE A 201 -11.35 -2.10 -5.01
C ILE A 201 -12.43 -2.84 -4.21
N GLU A 202 -12.37 -4.17 -4.18
CA GLU A 202 -13.41 -5.02 -3.57
C GLU A 202 -13.28 -5.13 -2.05
N GLU A 203 -12.06 -5.35 -1.54
CA GLU A 203 -11.79 -5.58 -0.11
C GLU A 203 -11.59 -4.25 0.66
N HIS A 204 -11.16 -3.18 -0.02
CA HIS A 204 -10.81 -1.90 0.59
C HIS A 204 -11.37 -0.67 -0.16
N PRO A 205 -12.71 -0.57 -0.33
CA PRO A 205 -13.35 0.46 -1.17
C PRO A 205 -13.19 1.91 -0.67
N THR A 206 -12.73 2.11 0.57
CA THR A 206 -12.43 3.44 1.14
C THR A 206 -10.95 3.80 1.12
N ALA A 207 -10.09 2.92 0.59
CA ALA A 207 -8.67 3.19 0.50
C ALA A 207 -8.37 4.37 -0.46
N PRO A 208 -7.36 5.21 -0.18
CA PRO A 208 -7.09 6.41 -0.96
C PRO A 208 -6.62 6.14 -2.40
N PHE A 209 -6.37 4.89 -2.76
CA PHE A 209 -5.82 4.44 -4.05
C PHE A 209 -6.80 3.55 -4.84
N VAL A 210 -8.09 3.56 -4.49
CA VAL A 210 -9.15 2.87 -5.26
C VAL A 210 -9.25 3.44 -6.68
N GLU A 211 -9.35 4.76 -6.83
CA GLU A 211 -9.41 5.41 -8.15
C GLU A 211 -8.17 5.09 -9.00
N GLN A 212 -7.00 5.02 -8.37
CA GLN A 212 -5.74 4.66 -9.04
C GLN A 212 -5.78 3.20 -9.50
N SER A 213 -6.34 2.30 -8.69
CA SER A 213 -6.52 0.90 -9.04
C SER A 213 -7.52 0.71 -10.18
N GLU A 214 -8.63 1.45 -10.20
CA GLU A 214 -9.59 1.42 -11.32
C GLU A 214 -8.94 1.88 -12.64
N LYS A 215 -8.13 2.94 -12.59
CA LYS A 215 -7.36 3.44 -13.73
C LYS A 215 -6.36 2.41 -14.23
N ALA A 216 -5.60 1.78 -13.32
CA ALA A 216 -4.63 0.73 -13.66
C ALA A 216 -5.31 -0.45 -14.38
N ARG A 217 -6.42 -0.95 -13.84
CA ARG A 217 -7.21 -2.04 -14.45
C ARG A 217 -7.76 -1.67 -15.82
N THR A 218 -8.21 -0.44 -15.99
CA THR A 218 -8.68 0.07 -17.29
C THR A 218 -7.55 0.10 -18.31
N ALA A 219 -6.37 0.62 -17.92
CA ALA A 219 -5.19 0.65 -18.77
C ALA A 219 -4.71 -0.76 -19.17
N TYR A 220 -4.72 -1.70 -18.22
CA TYR A 220 -4.41 -3.10 -18.49
C TYR A 220 -5.40 -3.73 -19.48
N SER A 221 -6.70 -3.47 -19.32
CA SER A 221 -7.74 -3.94 -20.24
C SER A 221 -7.51 -3.44 -21.67
N GLN A 222 -7.24 -2.14 -21.83
CA GLN A 222 -6.94 -1.56 -23.14
C GLN A 222 -5.68 -2.18 -23.77
N ARG A 223 -4.65 -2.44 -22.96
CA ARG A 223 -3.44 -3.13 -23.41
C ARG A 223 -3.74 -4.54 -23.90
N LEU A 224 -4.52 -5.32 -23.15
CA LEU A 224 -4.92 -6.68 -23.54
C LEU A 224 -5.75 -6.69 -24.82
N LEU A 225 -6.69 -5.75 -24.96
CA LEU A 225 -7.49 -5.59 -26.18
C LEU A 225 -6.60 -5.34 -27.39
N LYS A 226 -5.62 -4.43 -27.27
CA LYS A 226 -4.66 -4.12 -28.33
C LYS A 226 -3.73 -5.29 -28.64
N ALA A 227 -3.19 -5.97 -27.63
CA ALA A 227 -2.25 -7.08 -27.80
C ALA A 227 -2.87 -8.27 -28.54
N LYS A 228 -4.18 -8.52 -28.34
CA LYS A 228 -4.93 -9.59 -29.02
C LYS A 228 -5.48 -9.21 -30.39
N SER A 229 -5.20 -7.99 -30.87
CA SER A 229 -5.66 -7.50 -32.17
C SER A 229 -4.66 -7.81 -33.28
N ILE A 230 -5.15 -8.22 -34.46
CA ILE A 230 -4.36 -8.42 -35.68
C ILE A 230 -4.56 -7.17 -36.54
N GLY A 231 -3.54 -6.30 -36.62
CA GLY A 231 -3.66 -5.03 -37.34
C GLY A 231 -4.72 -4.08 -36.75
N GLY A 232 -5.00 -4.18 -35.45
CA GLY A 232 -6.07 -3.42 -34.79
C GLY A 232 -7.46 -4.04 -34.91
N PHE A 233 -7.57 -5.27 -35.40
CA PHE A 233 -8.84 -6.00 -35.56
C PHE A 233 -8.89 -7.26 -34.70
N ARG A 234 -10.02 -7.52 -34.03
CA ARG A 234 -10.27 -8.70 -33.20
C ARG A 234 -11.34 -9.62 -33.80
N PRO A 235 -10.96 -10.74 -34.42
CA PRO A 235 -11.92 -11.65 -35.04
C PRO A 235 -12.94 -12.24 -34.06
N ASP A 236 -12.52 -12.52 -32.83
CA ASP A 236 -13.39 -13.02 -31.76
C ASP A 236 -14.47 -12.00 -31.37
N VAL A 237 -14.08 -10.74 -31.19
CA VAL A 237 -15.01 -9.62 -30.93
C VAL A 237 -15.99 -9.44 -32.09
N MET A 238 -15.51 -9.53 -33.35
CA MET A 238 -16.40 -9.50 -34.53
C MET A 238 -17.43 -10.63 -34.50
N MET A 239 -17.02 -11.86 -34.15
CA MET A 239 -17.93 -12.99 -34.03
C MET A 239 -18.97 -12.78 -32.92
N TYR A 240 -18.55 -12.25 -31.76
CA TYR A 240 -19.48 -11.91 -30.67
C TYR A 240 -20.50 -10.85 -31.09
N ILE A 241 -20.06 -9.80 -31.80
CA ILE A 241 -20.97 -8.77 -32.34
C ILE A 241 -21.93 -9.37 -33.37
N SER A 242 -21.45 -10.24 -34.26
CA SER A 242 -22.30 -10.90 -35.26
C SER A 242 -23.42 -11.72 -34.62
N ASP A 243 -23.11 -12.48 -33.57
CA ASP A 243 -24.12 -13.27 -32.84
C ASP A 243 -25.06 -12.40 -32.00
N ALA A 244 -24.57 -11.28 -31.44
CA ALA A 244 -25.39 -10.29 -30.76
C ALA A 244 -26.44 -9.68 -31.71
N LEU A 245 -26.02 -9.27 -32.91
CA LEU A 245 -26.92 -8.70 -33.92
C LEU A 245 -28.01 -9.70 -34.38
N LYS A 246 -27.68 -10.99 -34.53
CA LYS A 246 -28.69 -12.05 -34.80
C LYS A 246 -29.69 -12.16 -33.64
N THR A 247 -29.17 -12.08 -32.42
CA THR A 247 -29.99 -12.13 -31.20
C THR A 247 -30.94 -10.94 -31.11
N PHE A 248 -30.50 -9.73 -31.45
CA PHE A 248 -31.34 -8.52 -31.48
C PHE A 248 -32.49 -8.64 -32.48
N LYS A 249 -32.24 -9.19 -33.68
CA LYS A 249 -33.30 -9.47 -34.67
C LYS A 249 -34.39 -10.38 -34.09
N ARG A 250 -34.02 -11.41 -33.32
CA ARG A 250 -34.97 -12.32 -32.67
C ARG A 250 -35.73 -11.66 -31.51
N LEU A 251 -35.06 -10.84 -30.72
CA LEU A 251 -35.64 -10.18 -29.53
C LEU A 251 -36.50 -8.95 -29.88
N GLY A 252 -36.26 -8.33 -31.04
CA GLY A 252 -36.85 -7.06 -31.43
C GLY A 252 -36.34 -5.86 -30.60
N PRO A 253 -36.83 -4.64 -30.88
CA PRO A 253 -36.30 -3.41 -30.28
C PRO A 253 -36.45 -3.36 -28.75
N GLN A 254 -37.62 -3.78 -28.23
CA GLN A 254 -37.87 -3.77 -26.78
C GLN A 254 -37.02 -4.81 -26.06
N GLY A 255 -36.93 -6.04 -26.58
CA GLY A 255 -36.08 -7.08 -25.99
C GLY A 255 -34.59 -6.71 -26.02
N THR A 256 -34.13 -6.04 -27.08
CA THR A 256 -32.76 -5.52 -27.18
C THR A 256 -32.47 -4.47 -26.11
N ARG A 257 -33.39 -3.52 -25.89
CA ARG A 257 -33.26 -2.53 -24.80
C ARG A 257 -33.22 -3.19 -23.42
N SER A 258 -34.11 -4.16 -23.16
CA SER A 258 -34.13 -4.89 -21.89
C SER A 258 -32.83 -5.67 -21.64
N LEU A 259 -32.32 -6.37 -22.66
CA LEU A 259 -31.03 -7.05 -22.60
C LEU A 259 -29.87 -6.07 -22.34
N THR A 260 -29.87 -4.92 -23.01
CA THR A 260 -28.84 -3.89 -22.84
C THR A 260 -28.84 -3.35 -21.40
N LEU A 261 -30.02 -3.07 -20.84
CA LEU A 261 -30.17 -2.64 -19.46
C LEU A 261 -29.73 -3.73 -18.47
N GLU A 262 -30.05 -5.00 -18.73
CA GLU A 262 -29.59 -6.11 -17.90
C GLU A 262 -28.05 -6.17 -17.85
N ILE A 263 -27.39 -6.08 -18.99
CA ILE A 263 -25.92 -6.09 -19.04
C ILE A 263 -25.34 -4.83 -18.37
N ALA A 264 -25.93 -3.65 -18.59
CA ALA A 264 -25.49 -2.42 -17.92
C ALA A 264 -25.65 -2.51 -16.39
N MET A 265 -26.71 -3.16 -15.89
CA MET A 265 -26.91 -3.40 -14.46
C MET A 265 -25.88 -4.40 -13.92
N LEU A 266 -25.54 -5.45 -14.68
CA LEU A 266 -24.43 -6.36 -14.32
C LEU A 266 -23.09 -5.62 -14.27
N GLY A 267 -22.87 -4.70 -15.22
CA GLY A 267 -21.69 -3.82 -15.27
C GLY A 267 -21.50 -2.96 -14.03
N ARG A 268 -22.58 -2.54 -13.36
CA ARG A 268 -22.49 -1.77 -12.10
C ARG A 268 -21.89 -2.57 -10.94
N ASN A 269 -22.01 -3.90 -10.98
CA ASN A 269 -21.46 -4.80 -9.97
C ASN A 269 -20.13 -5.42 -10.41
N GLY A 270 -19.52 -4.91 -11.49
CA GLY A 270 -18.26 -5.41 -12.04
C GLY A 270 -18.47 -6.42 -13.16
N LEU A 271 -18.22 -5.99 -14.40
CA LEU A 271 -17.91 -6.90 -15.50
C LEU A 271 -16.39 -6.96 -15.64
N ASP A 272 -15.82 -8.08 -15.24
CA ASP A 272 -14.40 -8.32 -15.40
C ASP A 272 -14.12 -8.74 -16.85
N VAL A 273 -13.72 -7.75 -17.64
CA VAL A 273 -13.36 -7.95 -19.05
C VAL A 273 -11.95 -8.53 -19.20
N ASN A 274 -11.15 -8.51 -18.14
CA ASN A 274 -9.77 -9.00 -18.14
C ASN A 274 -9.72 -10.49 -17.77
N ASP A 275 -10.63 -10.95 -16.92
CA ASP A 275 -10.76 -12.35 -16.52
C ASP A 275 -11.52 -13.19 -17.57
N SER A 276 -10.78 -13.97 -18.35
CA SER A 276 -11.38 -14.88 -19.34
C SER A 276 -12.13 -16.08 -18.72
N THR A 277 -11.86 -16.38 -17.45
CA THR A 277 -12.47 -17.49 -16.71
C THR A 277 -13.80 -17.08 -16.09
N ALA A 278 -14.00 -15.79 -15.79
CA ALA A 278 -15.27 -15.25 -15.30
C ALA A 278 -16.41 -15.53 -16.30
N LYS A 279 -17.52 -16.08 -15.77
CA LYS A 279 -18.73 -16.41 -16.53
C LYS A 279 -19.95 -15.74 -15.94
N TYR A 280 -20.67 -15.01 -16.79
CA TYR A 280 -21.87 -14.27 -16.48
C TYR A 280 -23.09 -14.94 -17.11
N LYS A 281 -24.23 -14.90 -16.42
CA LYS A 281 -25.51 -15.41 -16.93
C LYS A 281 -26.48 -14.24 -17.12
N LEU A 282 -27.29 -14.33 -18.16
CA LEU A 282 -28.34 -13.38 -18.47
C LEU A 282 -29.71 -14.07 -18.39
N LYS A 283 -30.73 -13.31 -17.99
CA LYS A 283 -32.12 -13.76 -17.96
C LYS A 283 -32.72 -13.69 -19.36
N ALA A 284 -32.38 -12.67 -20.13
CA ALA A 284 -32.94 -12.46 -21.46
C ALA A 284 -32.46 -13.48 -22.51
N VAL A 285 -31.28 -14.07 -22.32
CA VAL A 285 -30.67 -15.00 -23.28
C VAL A 285 -29.99 -16.18 -22.56
N PRO A 286 -30.21 -17.43 -23.01
CA PRO A 286 -29.57 -18.60 -22.40
C PRO A 286 -28.08 -18.64 -22.76
N GLY A 287 -27.26 -19.09 -21.81
CA GLY A 287 -25.82 -19.29 -22.02
C GLY A 287 -24.97 -18.80 -20.86
N GLN A 288 -23.66 -18.84 -21.06
CA GLN A 288 -22.66 -18.23 -20.19
C GLN A 288 -21.76 -17.34 -21.06
N PHE A 289 -21.47 -16.15 -20.56
CA PHE A 289 -20.77 -15.10 -21.30
C PHE A 289 -19.54 -14.66 -20.51
N SER A 290 -18.43 -14.41 -21.20
CA SER A 290 -17.29 -13.68 -20.64
C SER A 290 -17.59 -12.18 -20.56
N GLY A 291 -16.81 -11.44 -19.77
CA GLY A 291 -16.92 -9.98 -19.71
C GLY A 291 -16.73 -9.33 -21.10
N LEU A 292 -15.75 -9.80 -21.88
CA LEU A 292 -15.53 -9.31 -23.25
C LEU A 292 -16.74 -9.56 -24.16
N GLN A 293 -17.38 -10.73 -24.08
CA GLN A 293 -18.60 -11.01 -24.84
C GLN A 293 -19.74 -10.05 -24.47
N LEU A 294 -19.94 -9.79 -23.18
CA LEU A 294 -20.96 -8.85 -22.72
C LEU A 294 -20.66 -7.42 -23.18
N LEU A 295 -19.39 -7.00 -23.15
CA LEU A 295 -18.95 -5.71 -23.68
C LEU A 295 -19.17 -5.61 -25.20
N SER A 296 -18.88 -6.67 -25.97
CA SER A 296 -19.20 -6.75 -27.40
C SER A 296 -20.71 -6.62 -27.67
N ILE A 297 -21.55 -7.28 -26.87
CA ILE A 297 -23.02 -7.19 -26.99
C ILE A 297 -23.47 -5.76 -26.67
N MET A 298 -22.96 -5.13 -25.62
CA MET A 298 -23.26 -3.74 -25.29
C MET A 298 -22.85 -2.79 -26.42
N TYR A 299 -21.64 -2.93 -26.97
CA TYR A 299 -21.17 -2.12 -28.10
C TYR A 299 -22.16 -2.19 -29.25
N ALA A 300 -22.51 -3.41 -29.66
CA ALA A 300 -23.43 -3.64 -30.77
C ALA A 300 -24.81 -3.04 -30.50
N ALA A 301 -25.32 -3.15 -29.27
CA ALA A 301 -26.62 -2.59 -28.89
C ALA A 301 -26.62 -1.06 -28.95
N PHE A 302 -25.60 -0.40 -28.39
CA PHE A 302 -25.49 1.06 -28.43
C PHE A 302 -25.35 1.57 -29.86
N GLN A 303 -24.60 0.91 -30.74
CA GLN A 303 -24.58 1.27 -32.17
C GLN A 303 -25.97 1.22 -32.85
N THR A 304 -26.93 0.48 -32.30
CA THR A 304 -28.32 0.46 -32.81
C THR A 304 -29.27 1.42 -32.09
N ILE A 305 -29.03 1.71 -30.81
CA ILE A 305 -29.93 2.50 -29.94
C ILE A 305 -29.49 3.96 -29.86
N ASP A 306 -28.20 4.20 -29.63
CA ASP A 306 -27.56 5.50 -29.50
C ASP A 306 -26.08 5.39 -29.95
N PRO A 307 -25.80 5.59 -31.24
CA PRO A 307 -24.45 5.48 -31.79
C PRO A 307 -23.45 6.48 -31.21
N SER A 308 -23.91 7.50 -30.49
CA SER A 308 -23.07 8.53 -29.88
C SER A 308 -22.55 8.15 -28.48
N ALA A 309 -23.11 7.10 -27.88
CA ALA A 309 -22.71 6.64 -26.55
C ALA A 309 -21.27 6.09 -26.54
N ASP A 310 -20.44 6.63 -25.64
CA ASP A 310 -19.12 6.06 -25.34
C ASP A 310 -19.27 5.01 -24.24
N ILE A 311 -18.91 3.77 -24.57
CA ILE A 311 -18.95 2.64 -23.64
C ILE A 311 -17.56 2.21 -23.18
N GLY A 312 -16.52 3.03 -23.42
CA GLY A 312 -15.15 2.76 -23.01
C GLY A 312 -14.41 1.73 -23.86
N ALA A 313 -15.02 1.28 -24.97
CA ALA A 313 -14.40 0.37 -25.93
C ALA A 313 -14.77 0.78 -27.36
N ASN A 314 -13.80 0.69 -28.27
CA ASN A 314 -13.99 0.98 -29.69
C ASN A 314 -13.86 -0.30 -30.51
N PHE A 315 -15.00 -0.89 -30.88
CA PHE A 315 -15.09 -2.08 -31.74
C PHE A 315 -15.69 -1.76 -33.12
N LYS A 316 -15.44 -0.55 -33.63
CA LYS A 316 -16.06 -0.08 -34.88
C LYS A 316 -15.70 -0.96 -36.07
N ALA A 317 -14.43 -1.33 -36.20
CA ALA A 317 -13.97 -2.16 -37.31
C ALA A 317 -14.62 -3.56 -37.28
N GLU A 318 -14.72 -4.14 -36.09
CA GLU A 318 -15.38 -5.42 -35.82
C GLU A 318 -16.88 -5.36 -36.10
N TYR A 319 -17.54 -4.27 -35.71
CA TYR A 319 -18.95 -4.03 -35.97
C TYR A 319 -19.26 -3.90 -37.46
N ASP A 320 -18.48 -3.07 -38.18
CA ASP A 320 -18.62 -2.89 -39.63
C ASP A 320 -18.39 -4.21 -40.39
N ALA A 321 -17.44 -5.03 -39.94
CA ALA A 321 -17.20 -6.36 -40.49
C ALA A 321 -18.36 -7.34 -40.20
N ALA A 322 -18.90 -7.33 -38.97
CA ALA A 322 -20.04 -8.16 -38.59
C ALA A 322 -21.29 -7.83 -39.42
N LEU A 323 -21.57 -6.54 -39.69
CA LEU A 323 -22.67 -6.12 -40.57
C LEU A 323 -22.52 -6.67 -42.00
N LYS A 324 -21.31 -6.58 -42.57
CA LYS A 324 -21.02 -7.14 -43.90
C LYS A 324 -21.23 -8.65 -43.97
N MET A 325 -20.94 -9.36 -42.89
CA MET A 325 -21.15 -10.81 -42.80
C MET A 325 -22.63 -11.20 -42.79
N GLN A 326 -23.52 -10.36 -42.24
CA GLN A 326 -24.97 -10.63 -42.22
C GLN A 326 -25.71 -10.25 -43.50
N GLY A 327 -25.09 -9.43 -44.36
CA GLY A 327 -25.64 -9.02 -45.65
C GLY A 327 -25.29 -9.95 -46.81
N LYS A 328 -24.53 -11.02 -46.56
CA LYS A 328 -24.27 -12.12 -47.49
C LYS A 328 -25.12 -13.33 -47.11
#